data_AF-A0A7X9PLC9-F1
#
_entry.id   AF-A0A7X9PLC9-F1
#
_cell.length_a   1.000
_cell.length_b   1.000
_cell.length_c   1.000
_cell.angle_alpha   90.00
_cell.angle_beta   90.00
_cell.angle_gamma   90.00
#
_symmetry.space_group_name_H-M   'P 1'
#
loop_
_entity.id
_entity.type
_entity.pdbx_description
1 polymer ?
#
loop_
_entity_poly.entity_id
_entity_poly.type
_entity_poly.pdbx_seq_one_letter_code
_entity_poly.pdbx_strand_id
1 'polypeptide(L)'
;MATKTFNPYPLIGSQLIKGMDEIAKSLNSNSTEEDLAEVIYKYIQKIYYSQATTQLELEIKSIVFNIINAYNNQKVLGTMFNYQQMIFVDMLLGETTTDNTPINSLGTWLTDIEDNVVSSNLSTDQLTPLLLGIESGKNIYEYWLKKVNDPCDWKKFFQPELSQNYINIPYWLTSCIEGALVGASCSDRGLIAPTTDIVTVEIVSSLIGSLTLGAGKVIFRWVPRIQPNQLSGGFSVVIGETPSNILKEGSNSYCSNKRKCSNSGTNTCSNSGTCSNTCTNNCPIIKD
;
A
#
# COMPACT_ATOMS: atom_id res chain seq x y z
N MET A 1 -22.69 -18.57 -27.07
CA MET A 1 -22.98 -17.36 -26.28
C MET A 1 -21.77 -16.46 -26.37
N ALA A 2 -21.91 -15.25 -26.90
CA ALA A 2 -20.81 -14.29 -26.90
C ALA A 2 -20.56 -13.87 -25.45
N THR A 3 -19.44 -14.32 -24.88
CA THR A 3 -18.91 -13.80 -23.63
C THR A 3 -18.63 -12.31 -23.86
N LYS A 4 -19.52 -11.43 -23.36
CA LYS A 4 -19.17 -10.03 -23.20
C LYS A 4 -17.97 -10.01 -22.26
N THR A 5 -16.81 -9.62 -22.77
CA THR A 5 -15.64 -9.31 -21.97
C THR A 5 -16.03 -8.17 -21.04
N PHE A 6 -16.47 -8.53 -19.83
CA PHE A 6 -16.83 -7.59 -18.79
C PHE A 6 -15.53 -7.13 -18.14
N ASN A 7 -15.32 -5.83 -17.98
CA ASN A 7 -14.19 -5.34 -17.20
C ASN A 7 -14.59 -5.33 -15.72
N PRO A 8 -14.13 -6.28 -14.89
CA PRO A 8 -14.51 -6.34 -13.48
C PRO A 8 -13.91 -5.21 -12.63
N TYR A 9 -12.99 -4.40 -13.16
CA TYR A 9 -12.33 -3.30 -12.43
C TYR A 9 -13.29 -2.36 -11.70
N PRO A 10 -14.29 -1.74 -12.37
CA PRO A 10 -15.17 -0.78 -11.70
C PRO A 10 -16.12 -1.45 -10.69
N LEU A 11 -16.26 -2.78 -10.73
CA LEU A 11 -17.12 -3.48 -9.77
C LEU A 11 -16.48 -3.55 -8.39
N ILE A 12 -15.13 -3.61 -8.30
CA ILE A 12 -14.45 -3.75 -7.01
C ILE A 12 -14.77 -2.58 -6.08
N GLY A 13 -14.82 -1.35 -6.62
CA GLY A 13 -15.18 -0.16 -5.85
C GLY A 13 -16.59 -0.22 -5.28
N SER A 14 -17.57 -0.57 -6.12
CA SER A 14 -18.97 -0.69 -5.70
C SER A 14 -19.19 -1.82 -4.68
N GLN A 15 -18.45 -2.93 -4.81
CA GLN A 15 -18.48 -4.06 -3.90
C GLN A 15 -17.73 -3.75 -2.60
N LEU A 16 -16.66 -2.96 -2.65
CA LEU A 16 -15.93 -2.51 -1.48
C LEU A 16 -16.84 -1.67 -0.60
N ILE A 17 -17.50 -0.66 -1.15
CA ILE A 17 -18.42 0.22 -0.41
C ILE A 17 -19.54 -0.58 0.27
N LYS A 18 -20.17 -1.49 -0.47
CA LYS A 18 -21.23 -2.36 0.08
C LYS A 18 -20.69 -3.31 1.16
N GLY A 19 -19.50 -3.86 0.97
CA GLY A 19 -18.87 -4.74 1.96
C GLY A 19 -18.54 -3.99 3.25
N MET A 20 -18.05 -2.75 3.14
CA MET A 20 -17.79 -1.87 4.29
C MET A 20 -19.06 -1.58 5.08
N ASP A 21 -20.18 -1.31 4.40
CA ASP A 21 -21.48 -1.12 5.06
C ASP A 21 -21.96 -2.41 5.77
N GLU A 22 -21.81 -3.59 5.15
CA GLU A 22 -22.18 -4.87 5.76
C GLU A 22 -21.31 -5.20 6.99
N ILE A 23 -20.01 -4.91 6.94
CA ILE A 23 -19.09 -5.05 8.08
C ILE A 23 -19.50 -4.10 9.21
N ALA A 24 -19.71 -2.82 8.89
CA ALA A 24 -20.13 -1.82 9.87
C ALA A 24 -21.41 -2.22 10.58
N LYS A 25 -22.38 -2.75 9.84
CA LYS A 25 -23.67 -3.21 10.37
C LYS A 25 -23.52 -4.44 11.27
N SER A 26 -22.70 -5.41 10.86
CA SER A 26 -22.62 -6.72 11.51
C SER A 26 -21.74 -6.76 12.76
N LEU A 27 -20.67 -5.95 12.79
CA LEU A 27 -19.70 -5.96 13.89
C LEU A 27 -20.08 -4.97 15.01
N ASN A 28 -19.44 -5.10 16.16
CA ASN A 28 -19.55 -4.19 17.29
C ASN A 28 -18.15 -3.86 17.85
N SER A 29 -18.06 -2.93 18.80
CA SER A 29 -16.78 -2.46 19.34
C SER A 29 -15.95 -3.54 20.08
N ASN A 30 -16.57 -4.68 20.43
CA ASN A 30 -15.92 -5.83 21.06
C ASN A 30 -15.76 -7.02 20.12
N SER A 31 -16.06 -6.85 18.82
CA SER A 31 -15.82 -7.88 17.82
C SER A 31 -14.35 -8.28 17.77
N THR A 32 -14.10 -9.48 17.27
CA THR A 32 -12.77 -10.07 17.12
C THR A 32 -12.37 -10.14 15.65
N GLU A 33 -11.11 -10.45 15.38
CA GLU A 33 -10.62 -10.68 14.01
C GLU A 33 -11.34 -11.86 13.33
N GLU A 34 -11.76 -12.87 14.11
CA GLU A 34 -12.58 -13.99 13.62
C GLU A 34 -13.97 -13.52 13.19
N ASP A 35 -14.60 -12.61 13.95
CA ASP A 35 -15.90 -12.04 13.56
C ASP A 35 -15.79 -11.25 12.25
N LEU A 36 -14.69 -10.51 12.06
CA LEU A 36 -14.42 -9.82 10.80
C LEU A 36 -14.26 -10.83 9.64
N ALA A 37 -13.46 -11.89 9.84
CA ALA A 37 -13.24 -12.93 8.83
C ALA A 37 -14.55 -13.63 8.44
N GLU A 38 -15.42 -13.90 9.40
CA GLU A 38 -16.74 -14.50 9.20
C GLU A 38 -17.68 -13.60 8.38
N VAL A 39 -17.71 -12.30 8.67
CA VAL A 39 -18.55 -11.34 7.92
C VAL A 39 -18.04 -11.19 6.49
N ILE A 40 -16.72 -11.09 6.29
CA ILE A 40 -16.12 -11.01 4.97
C ILE A 40 -16.42 -12.28 4.17
N TYR A 41 -16.27 -13.46 4.78
CA TYR A 41 -16.63 -14.73 4.15
C TYR A 41 -18.08 -14.73 3.66
N LYS A 42 -19.05 -14.42 4.53
CA LYS A 42 -20.48 -14.39 4.17
C LYS A 42 -20.77 -13.41 3.03
N TYR A 43 -20.11 -12.25 3.05
CA TYR A 43 -20.26 -11.24 2.00
C TYR A 43 -19.74 -11.72 0.65
N ILE A 44 -18.51 -12.24 0.62
CA ILE A 44 -17.86 -12.74 -0.61
C ILE A 44 -18.58 -13.97 -1.15
N GLN A 45 -18.97 -14.90 -0.27
CA GLN A 45 -19.74 -16.09 -0.63
C GLN A 45 -21.01 -15.70 -1.38
N LYS A 46 -21.78 -14.73 -0.88
CA LYS A 46 -23.02 -14.26 -1.51
C LYS A 46 -22.83 -13.64 -2.90
N ILE A 47 -21.68 -13.02 -3.15
CA ILE A 47 -21.41 -12.32 -4.41
C ILE A 47 -20.85 -13.27 -5.47
N TYR A 48 -19.93 -14.15 -5.07
CA TYR A 48 -19.08 -14.87 -6.01
C TYR A 48 -19.34 -16.38 -6.08
N TYR A 49 -20.10 -16.93 -5.13
CA TYR A 49 -20.28 -18.39 -5.00
C TYR A 49 -21.74 -18.77 -4.81
N SER A 50 -22.23 -19.65 -5.68
CA SER A 50 -23.61 -20.14 -5.62
C SER A 50 -23.87 -21.10 -4.45
N GLN A 51 -22.82 -21.71 -3.89
CA GLN A 51 -22.91 -22.67 -2.79
C GLN A 51 -21.87 -22.36 -1.71
N ALA A 52 -22.31 -22.41 -0.44
CA ALA A 52 -21.42 -22.37 0.71
C ALA A 52 -20.87 -23.78 0.97
N THR A 53 -19.54 -23.93 0.97
CA THR A 53 -18.87 -25.17 1.36
C THR A 53 -17.86 -24.87 2.46
N THR A 54 -17.59 -25.84 3.33
CA THR A 54 -16.57 -25.69 4.39
C THR A 54 -15.19 -25.38 3.82
N GLN A 55 -14.87 -25.92 2.63
CA GLN A 55 -13.62 -25.64 1.93
C GLN A 55 -13.52 -24.17 1.53
N LEU A 56 -14.59 -23.61 0.95
CA LEU A 56 -14.64 -22.20 0.55
C LEU A 56 -14.52 -21.25 1.75
N GLU A 57 -15.17 -21.60 2.87
CA GLU A 57 -15.05 -20.85 4.11
C GLU A 57 -13.59 -20.79 4.59
N LEU A 58 -12.91 -21.94 4.62
CA LEU A 58 -11.51 -22.02 5.01
C LEU A 58 -10.60 -21.22 4.06
N GLU A 59 -10.84 -21.30 2.75
CA GLU A 59 -10.09 -20.55 1.74
C GLU A 59 -10.21 -19.04 1.97
N ILE A 60 -11.42 -18.50 2.06
CA ILE A 60 -11.62 -17.05 2.22
C ILE A 60 -11.09 -16.56 3.58
N LYS A 61 -11.35 -17.29 4.68
CA LYS A 61 -10.83 -16.91 6.01
C LYS A 61 -9.31 -16.98 6.06
N SER A 62 -8.69 -17.96 5.40
CA SER A 62 -7.22 -18.06 5.35
C SER A 62 -6.58 -16.85 4.69
N ILE A 63 -7.22 -16.28 3.67
CA ILE A 63 -6.75 -15.05 3.00
C ILE A 63 -6.85 -13.86 3.96
N VAL A 64 -7.97 -13.70 4.68
CA VAL A 64 -8.14 -12.65 5.69
C VAL A 64 -6.99 -12.71 6.71
N PHE A 65 -6.73 -13.88 7.29
CA PHE A 65 -5.66 -14.02 8.28
C PHE A 65 -4.25 -13.86 7.69
N ASN A 66 -4.03 -14.30 6.45
CA ASN A 66 -2.76 -14.07 5.77
C ASN A 66 -2.51 -12.57 5.57
N ILE A 67 -3.53 -11.80 5.20
CA ILE A 67 -3.45 -10.34 5.01
C ILE A 67 -3.19 -9.63 6.34
N ILE A 68 -3.88 -10.02 7.41
CA ILE A 68 -3.62 -9.50 8.77
C ILE A 68 -2.16 -9.78 9.18
N ASN A 69 -1.68 -11.00 8.95
CA ASN A 69 -0.30 -11.37 9.25
C ASN A 69 0.70 -10.60 8.38
N ALA A 70 0.40 -10.40 7.10
CA ALA A 70 1.22 -9.66 6.17
C ALA A 70 1.38 -8.19 6.59
N TYR A 71 0.26 -7.54 6.93
CA TYR A 71 0.22 -6.16 7.43
C TYR A 71 0.99 -6.02 8.74
N ASN A 72 0.73 -6.91 9.72
CA ASN A 72 1.39 -6.87 11.03
C ASN A 72 2.90 -7.08 10.95
N ASN A 73 3.38 -7.88 9.99
CA ASN A 73 4.80 -8.20 9.85
C ASN A 73 5.55 -7.27 8.90
N GLN A 74 4.89 -6.33 8.21
CA GLN A 74 5.44 -5.37 7.23
C GLN A 74 6.42 -5.94 6.17
N LYS A 75 6.55 -7.26 6.10
CA LYS A 75 7.58 -7.96 5.31
C LYS A 75 7.22 -8.09 3.83
N VAL A 76 5.99 -7.73 3.49
CA VAL A 76 5.29 -8.38 2.40
C VAL A 76 5.31 -7.54 1.12
N LEU A 77 5.11 -6.22 1.22
CA LEU A 77 5.10 -5.35 0.04
C LEU A 77 6.45 -5.28 -0.67
N GLY A 78 7.55 -5.10 0.08
CA GLY A 78 8.90 -4.97 -0.49
C GLY A 78 9.42 -6.22 -1.21
N THR A 79 8.81 -7.38 -0.97
CA THR A 79 9.15 -8.65 -1.65
C THR A 79 8.18 -9.01 -2.77
N MET A 80 7.01 -8.38 -2.83
CA MET A 80 5.94 -8.69 -3.78
C MET A 80 5.97 -7.83 -5.04
N PHE A 81 6.50 -6.62 -4.92
CA PHE A 81 6.54 -5.65 -6.00
C PHE A 81 7.96 -5.43 -6.48
N ASN A 82 8.13 -5.31 -7.79
CA ASN A 82 9.41 -4.91 -8.36
C ASN A 82 9.71 -3.44 -8.05
N TYR A 83 10.94 -3.00 -8.31
CA TYR A 83 11.37 -1.62 -8.01
C TYR A 83 10.48 -0.53 -8.64
N GLN A 84 10.01 -0.73 -9.88
CA GLN A 84 9.15 0.25 -10.56
C GLN A 84 7.75 0.28 -9.93
N GLN A 85 7.19 -0.87 -9.56
CA GLN A 85 5.92 -0.93 -8.83
C GLN A 85 6.04 -0.31 -7.44
N MET A 86 7.17 -0.52 -6.75
CA MET A 86 7.42 0.04 -5.43
C MET A 86 7.40 1.56 -5.39
N ILE A 87 7.78 2.24 -6.48
CA ILE A 87 7.65 3.71 -6.59
C ILE A 87 6.18 4.12 -6.46
N PHE A 88 5.27 3.43 -7.16
CA PHE A 88 3.85 3.72 -7.08
C PHE A 88 3.24 3.30 -5.75
N VAL A 89 3.69 2.18 -5.17
CA VAL A 89 3.27 1.77 -3.82
C VAL A 89 3.67 2.82 -2.78
N ASP A 90 4.87 3.38 -2.88
CA ASP A 90 5.34 4.47 -2.00
C ASP A 90 4.52 5.75 -2.20
N MET A 91 4.20 6.11 -3.45
CA MET A 91 3.30 7.23 -3.73
C MET A 91 1.91 7.01 -3.12
N LEU A 92 1.38 5.78 -3.16
CA LEU A 92 0.05 5.44 -2.67
C LEU A 92 -0.05 5.33 -1.14
N LEU A 93 1.00 4.84 -0.48
CA LEU A 93 0.95 4.49 0.95
C LEU A 93 1.83 5.38 1.85
N GLY A 94 2.77 6.13 1.26
CA GLY A 94 3.75 6.92 1.98
C GLY A 94 3.24 8.27 2.50
N GLU A 95 4.15 9.02 3.11
CA GLU A 95 3.91 10.32 3.77
C GLU A 95 3.25 11.33 2.82
N THR A 96 3.53 11.25 1.53
CA THR A 96 2.89 12.11 0.53
C THR A 96 1.37 11.94 0.52
N THR A 97 0.88 10.71 0.67
CA THR A 97 -0.57 10.44 0.73
C THR A 97 -1.13 10.66 2.13
N THR A 98 -0.40 10.27 3.18
CA THR A 98 -0.93 10.33 4.55
C THR A 98 -0.89 11.71 5.18
N ASP A 99 0.14 12.51 4.89
CA ASP A 99 0.46 13.71 5.66
C ASP A 99 0.62 14.97 4.80
N ASN A 100 1.18 14.85 3.59
CA ASN A 100 1.48 16.04 2.76
C ASN A 100 0.35 16.43 1.79
N THR A 101 -0.55 15.50 1.46
CA THR A 101 -1.69 15.79 0.58
C THR A 101 -2.91 16.20 1.42
N PRO A 102 -3.48 17.40 1.19
CA PRO A 102 -4.72 17.79 1.86
C PRO A 102 -5.84 16.77 1.62
N ILE A 103 -6.64 16.48 2.64
CA ILE A 103 -7.70 15.47 2.56
C ILE A 103 -8.63 15.71 1.37
N ASN A 104 -9.03 16.96 1.12
CA ASN A 104 -9.91 17.33 0.00
C ASN A 104 -9.28 17.16 -1.39
N SER A 105 -7.96 16.95 -1.48
CA SER A 105 -7.21 16.74 -2.72
C SER A 105 -6.82 15.29 -2.97
N LEU A 106 -7.10 14.36 -2.03
CA LEU A 106 -6.71 12.95 -2.16
C LEU A 106 -7.32 12.27 -3.39
N GLY A 107 -8.56 12.61 -3.76
CA GLY A 107 -9.19 12.06 -4.97
C GLY A 107 -8.47 12.47 -6.26
N THR A 108 -8.03 13.72 -6.36
CA THR A 108 -7.20 14.21 -7.49
C THR A 108 -5.82 13.55 -7.47
N TRP A 109 -5.19 13.47 -6.31
CA TRP A 109 -3.90 12.80 -6.13
C TRP A 109 -3.92 11.34 -6.62
N LEU A 110 -4.95 10.57 -6.26
CA LEU A 110 -5.10 9.19 -6.73
C LEU A 110 -5.32 9.10 -8.25
N THR A 111 -6.02 10.06 -8.84
CA THR A 111 -6.23 10.12 -10.29
C THR A 111 -4.92 10.44 -11.01
N ASP A 112 -4.11 11.35 -10.47
CA ASP A 112 -2.78 11.65 -11.02
C ASP A 112 -1.85 10.43 -10.94
N ILE A 113 -1.88 9.67 -9.84
CA ILE A 113 -1.13 8.41 -9.74
C ILE A 113 -1.63 7.40 -10.79
N GLU A 114 -2.93 7.27 -10.98
CA GLU A 114 -3.53 6.39 -12.00
C GLU A 114 -2.99 6.70 -13.39
N ASP A 115 -2.99 7.98 -13.79
CA ASP A 115 -2.48 8.42 -15.09
C ASP A 115 -0.98 8.09 -15.26
N ASN A 116 -0.19 8.24 -14.19
CA ASN A 116 1.23 7.89 -14.19
C ASN A 116 1.47 6.37 -14.24
N VAL A 117 0.62 5.58 -13.58
CA VAL A 117 0.67 4.11 -13.63
C VAL A 117 0.33 3.63 -15.05
N VAL A 118 -0.76 4.14 -15.65
CA VAL A 118 -1.19 3.75 -17.00
C VAL A 118 -0.19 4.17 -18.08
N SER A 119 0.50 5.30 -17.90
CA SER A 119 1.56 5.75 -18.81
C SER A 119 2.93 5.12 -18.54
N SER A 120 3.05 4.27 -17.52
CA SER A 120 4.29 3.55 -17.23
C SER A 120 4.51 2.37 -18.21
N ASN A 121 5.78 1.97 -18.40
CA ASN A 121 6.14 0.80 -19.22
C ASN A 121 5.97 -0.54 -18.48
N LEU A 122 5.10 -0.61 -17.46
CA LEU A 122 4.81 -1.84 -16.73
C LEU A 122 3.96 -2.80 -17.60
N SER A 123 4.15 -4.11 -17.42
CA SER A 123 3.28 -5.09 -18.08
C SER A 123 1.88 -5.09 -17.46
N THR A 124 0.88 -5.63 -18.17
CA THR A 124 -0.50 -5.74 -17.64
C THR A 124 -0.56 -6.45 -16.28
N ASP A 125 0.22 -7.53 -16.11
CA ASP A 125 0.28 -8.27 -14.85
C ASP A 125 0.88 -7.42 -13.71
N GLN A 126 1.79 -6.50 -14.03
CA GLN A 126 2.40 -5.59 -13.06
C GLN A 126 1.50 -4.39 -12.74
N LEU A 127 0.75 -3.90 -13.73
CA LEU A 127 -0.21 -2.82 -13.57
C LEU A 127 -1.42 -3.24 -12.74
N THR A 128 -1.85 -4.49 -12.89
CA THR A 128 -3.10 -4.98 -12.32
C THR A 128 -3.22 -4.74 -10.80
N PRO A 129 -2.29 -5.17 -9.95
CA PRO A 129 -2.40 -4.93 -8.52
C PRO A 129 -2.41 -3.43 -8.16
N LEU A 130 -1.67 -2.60 -8.90
CA LEU A 130 -1.62 -1.15 -8.66
C LEU A 130 -2.96 -0.47 -8.97
N LEU A 131 -3.54 -0.80 -10.13
CA LEU A 131 -4.83 -0.25 -10.54
C LEU A 131 -5.96 -0.72 -9.61
N LEU A 132 -5.93 -1.97 -9.12
CA LEU A 132 -6.92 -2.45 -8.15
C LEU A 132 -6.82 -1.71 -6.81
N GLY A 133 -5.60 -1.41 -6.38
CA GLY A 133 -5.36 -0.56 -5.21
C GLY A 133 -5.89 0.86 -5.40
N ILE A 134 -5.60 1.48 -6.54
CA ILE A 134 -6.05 2.84 -6.88
C ILE A 134 -7.58 2.92 -6.94
N GLU A 135 -8.23 1.98 -7.62
CA GLU A 135 -9.69 1.94 -7.72
C GLU A 135 -10.34 1.78 -6.35
N SER A 136 -9.76 0.93 -5.48
CA SER A 136 -10.19 0.77 -4.09
C SER A 136 -10.01 2.08 -3.30
N GLY A 137 -8.88 2.77 -3.49
CA GLY A 137 -8.57 4.07 -2.90
C GLY A 137 -9.57 5.16 -3.29
N LYS A 138 -9.88 5.29 -4.58
CA LYS A 138 -10.80 6.32 -5.09
C LYS A 138 -12.20 6.15 -4.51
N ASN A 139 -12.71 4.92 -4.49
CA ASN A 139 -14.04 4.62 -3.95
C ASN A 139 -14.08 4.78 -2.43
N ILE A 140 -13.04 4.35 -1.71
CA ILE A 140 -13.03 4.47 -0.25
C ILE A 140 -12.83 5.92 0.23
N TYR A 141 -12.13 6.74 -0.53
CA TYR A 141 -11.99 8.17 -0.25
C TYR A 141 -13.37 8.83 -0.14
N GLU A 142 -14.18 8.69 -1.19
CA GLU A 142 -15.53 9.25 -1.24
C GLU A 142 -16.42 8.65 -0.16
N TYR A 143 -16.28 7.34 0.09
CA TYR A 143 -16.98 6.64 1.16
C TYR A 143 -16.68 7.26 2.54
N TRP A 144 -15.41 7.43 2.89
CA TRP A 144 -15.03 7.96 4.20
C TRP A 144 -15.38 9.43 4.37
N LEU A 145 -15.26 10.25 3.31
CA LEU A 145 -15.78 11.62 3.34
C LEU A 145 -17.26 11.67 3.68
N LYS A 146 -18.06 10.76 3.10
CA LYS A 146 -19.49 10.66 3.41
C LYS A 146 -19.72 10.17 4.83
N LYS A 147 -19.06 9.09 5.25
CA LYS A 147 -19.28 8.47 6.56
C LYS A 147 -18.81 9.34 7.72
N VAL A 148 -17.72 10.10 7.58
CA VAL A 148 -17.31 11.04 8.63
C VAL A 148 -18.41 12.07 8.92
N ASN A 149 -19.11 12.55 7.90
CA ASN A 149 -20.24 13.48 8.06
C ASN A 149 -21.54 12.80 8.51
N ASP A 150 -21.82 11.60 8.00
CA ASP A 150 -22.97 10.77 8.37
C ASP A 150 -22.53 9.34 8.70
N PRO A 151 -22.17 9.07 9.98
CA PRO A 151 -21.54 7.81 10.36
C PRO A 151 -22.40 6.57 10.18
N CYS A 152 -23.73 6.68 10.21
CA CYS A 152 -24.63 5.51 10.19
C CYS A 152 -24.14 4.43 11.20
N ASP A 153 -23.96 3.18 10.75
CA ASP A 153 -23.45 2.07 11.56
C ASP A 153 -22.00 2.24 12.05
N TRP A 154 -21.20 3.12 11.43
CA TRP A 154 -19.83 3.41 11.86
C TRP A 154 -19.74 4.23 13.14
N LYS A 155 -20.86 4.82 13.61
CA LYS A 155 -20.90 5.68 14.79
C LYS A 155 -20.30 5.01 16.05
N LYS A 156 -20.40 3.69 16.17
CA LYS A 156 -19.86 2.91 17.30
C LYS A 156 -18.34 2.71 17.29
N PHE A 157 -17.69 3.01 16.18
CA PHE A 157 -16.24 2.89 16.00
C PHE A 157 -15.55 4.26 15.95
N PHE A 158 -16.28 5.30 15.55
CA PHE A 158 -15.77 6.65 15.42
C PHE A 158 -15.50 7.32 16.77
N GLN A 159 -14.55 8.24 16.77
CA GLN A 159 -14.31 9.11 17.91
C GLN A 159 -15.49 10.10 18.06
N PRO A 160 -15.78 10.59 19.28
CA PRO A 160 -16.81 11.61 19.49
C PRO A 160 -16.54 12.90 18.70
N GLU A 161 -15.27 13.26 18.56
CA GLU A 161 -14.83 14.47 17.86
C GLU A 161 -14.75 14.24 16.34
N LEU A 162 -15.53 15.03 15.58
CA LEU A 162 -15.56 14.95 14.12
C LEU A 162 -14.18 15.22 13.50
N SER A 163 -13.44 16.19 14.04
CA SER A 163 -12.11 16.58 13.56
C SER A 163 -11.11 15.42 13.63
N GLN A 164 -11.17 14.59 14.68
CA GLN A 164 -10.31 13.42 14.81
C GLN A 164 -10.64 12.37 13.73
N ASN A 165 -11.91 12.14 13.45
CA ASN A 165 -12.31 11.21 12.39
C ASN A 165 -11.90 11.73 11.00
N TYR A 166 -12.03 13.04 10.76
CA TYR A 166 -11.64 13.65 9.49
C TYR A 166 -10.12 13.52 9.24
N ILE A 167 -9.29 13.81 10.24
CA ILE A 167 -7.82 13.69 10.13
C ILE A 167 -7.37 12.24 9.86
N ASN A 168 -8.17 11.25 10.23
CA ASN A 168 -7.83 9.84 10.02
C ASN A 168 -8.16 9.31 8.61
N ILE A 169 -8.87 10.07 7.77
CA ILE A 169 -9.26 9.64 6.42
C ILE A 169 -8.07 9.16 5.57
N PRO A 170 -6.92 9.88 5.50
CA PRO A 170 -5.78 9.41 4.72
C PRO A 170 -5.26 8.05 5.18
N TYR A 171 -5.21 7.78 6.49
CA TYR A 171 -4.74 6.50 7.03
C TYR A 171 -5.75 5.36 6.81
N TRP A 172 -7.05 5.65 6.83
CA TRP A 172 -8.07 4.65 6.48
C TRP A 172 -8.04 4.34 4.99
N LEU A 173 -7.84 5.36 4.16
CA LEU A 173 -7.66 5.22 2.72
C LEU A 173 -6.44 4.36 2.38
N THR A 174 -5.26 4.69 2.91
CA THR A 174 -4.05 3.92 2.63
C THR A 174 -4.16 2.49 3.14
N SER A 175 -4.84 2.24 4.26
CA SER A 175 -5.07 0.88 4.73
C SER A 175 -5.91 0.03 3.77
N CYS A 176 -6.90 0.61 3.08
CA CYS A 176 -7.64 -0.09 2.03
C CYS A 176 -6.76 -0.40 0.82
N ILE A 177 -5.96 0.58 0.38
CA ILE A 177 -5.07 0.43 -0.77
C ILE A 177 -4.01 -0.65 -0.47
N GLU A 178 -3.41 -0.61 0.71
CA GLU A 178 -2.45 -1.62 1.17
C GLU A 178 -3.10 -2.99 1.21
N GLY A 179 -4.34 -3.09 1.71
CA GLY A 179 -5.10 -4.32 1.74
C GLY A 179 -5.34 -4.88 0.34
N ALA A 180 -5.70 -4.03 -0.62
CA ALA A 180 -5.84 -4.41 -2.02
C ALA A 180 -4.54 -4.97 -2.61
N LEU A 181 -3.43 -4.27 -2.40
CA LEU A 181 -2.11 -4.63 -2.92
C LEU A 181 -1.63 -5.97 -2.33
N VAL A 182 -1.73 -6.13 -1.01
CA VAL A 182 -1.39 -7.39 -0.33
C VAL A 182 -2.32 -8.51 -0.81
N GLY A 183 -3.62 -8.25 -0.91
CA GLY A 183 -4.60 -9.23 -1.38
C GLY A 183 -4.31 -9.70 -2.80
N ALA A 184 -4.01 -8.78 -3.73
CA ALA A 184 -3.66 -9.09 -5.10
C ALA A 184 -2.41 -9.96 -5.21
N SER A 185 -1.41 -9.70 -4.35
CA SER A 185 -0.11 -10.35 -4.39
C SER A 185 0.02 -11.61 -3.52
N CYS A 186 -0.85 -11.79 -2.52
CA CYS A 186 -0.87 -12.98 -1.66
C CYS A 186 -1.63 -14.17 -2.26
N SER A 187 -2.46 -13.95 -3.28
CA SER A 187 -3.23 -15.03 -3.88
C SER A 187 -2.50 -15.68 -5.04
N ASP A 188 -1.66 -16.68 -4.76
CA ASP A 188 -1.21 -17.61 -5.78
C ASP A 188 -2.42 -18.21 -6.50
N ARG A 189 -2.32 -18.37 -7.83
CA ARG A 189 -3.34 -19.02 -8.67
C ARG A 189 -3.61 -20.44 -8.13
N GLY A 190 -4.68 -20.60 -7.37
CA GLY A 190 -5.05 -21.87 -6.73
C GLY A 190 -5.52 -21.77 -5.27
N LEU A 191 -5.38 -20.60 -4.61
CA LEU A 191 -5.87 -20.39 -3.24
C LEU A 191 -7.38 -20.11 -3.13
N ILE A 192 -8.02 -19.83 -4.26
CA ILE A 192 -9.47 -19.66 -4.37
C ILE A 192 -9.94 -20.52 -5.54
N ALA A 193 -10.96 -21.36 -5.31
CA ALA A 193 -11.61 -22.07 -6.40
C ALA A 193 -12.14 -21.08 -7.46
N PRO A 194 -11.92 -21.34 -8.78
CA PRO A 194 -12.39 -20.43 -9.82
C PRO A 194 -13.90 -20.17 -9.67
N THR A 195 -14.26 -18.89 -9.65
CA THR A 195 -15.64 -18.45 -9.46
C THR A 195 -16.53 -18.87 -10.63
N THR A 196 -17.84 -18.89 -10.41
CA THR A 196 -18.82 -19.12 -11.49
C THR A 196 -18.86 -17.97 -12.50
N ASP A 197 -18.38 -16.79 -12.11
CA ASP A 197 -18.28 -15.59 -12.94
C ASP A 197 -16.82 -15.32 -13.39
N ILE A 198 -16.67 -14.57 -14.49
CA ILE A 198 -15.41 -14.23 -15.18
C ILE A 198 -14.59 -13.20 -14.37
N VAL A 199 -14.36 -13.44 -13.08
CA VAL A 199 -13.59 -12.56 -12.20
C VAL A 199 -12.32 -13.29 -11.80
N THR A 200 -11.17 -12.65 -11.96
CA THR A 200 -9.89 -13.27 -11.61
C THR A 200 -9.77 -13.39 -10.09
N VAL A 201 -9.07 -14.44 -9.63
CA VAL A 201 -8.79 -14.69 -8.20
C VAL A 201 -8.16 -13.45 -7.54
N GLU A 202 -7.31 -12.74 -8.26
CA GLU A 202 -6.66 -11.50 -7.82
C GLU A 202 -7.66 -10.41 -7.41
N ILE A 203 -8.78 -10.26 -8.12
CA ILE A 203 -9.79 -9.23 -7.83
C ILE A 203 -10.56 -9.58 -6.55
N VAL A 204 -10.92 -10.86 -6.39
CA VAL A 204 -11.60 -11.34 -5.18
C VAL A 204 -10.68 -11.18 -3.96
N SER A 205 -9.41 -11.57 -4.08
CA SER A 205 -8.41 -11.42 -3.01
C SER A 205 -8.10 -9.96 -2.69
N SER A 206 -8.02 -9.09 -3.70
CA SER A 206 -7.86 -7.64 -3.51
C SER A 206 -9.04 -7.03 -2.75
N LEU A 207 -10.27 -7.45 -3.08
CA LEU A 207 -11.46 -7.00 -2.38
C LEU A 207 -11.46 -7.47 -0.92
N ILE A 208 -11.15 -8.76 -0.68
CA ILE A 208 -11.00 -9.33 0.66
C ILE A 208 -9.98 -8.52 1.47
N GLY A 209 -8.82 -8.22 0.88
CA GLY A 209 -7.77 -7.46 1.53
C GLY A 209 -8.15 -6.02 1.85
N SER A 210 -8.77 -5.33 0.89
CA SER A 210 -9.26 -3.97 1.07
C SER A 210 -10.29 -3.87 2.18
N LEU A 211 -11.22 -4.84 2.25
CA LEU A 211 -12.22 -4.94 3.33
C LEU A 211 -11.57 -5.23 4.67
N THR A 212 -10.60 -6.16 4.69
CA THR A 212 -9.92 -6.60 5.92
C THR A 212 -9.17 -5.45 6.57
N LEU A 213 -8.21 -4.84 5.85
CA LEU A 213 -7.40 -3.76 6.41
C LEU A 213 -8.19 -2.46 6.54
N GLY A 214 -9.05 -2.15 5.56
CA GLY A 214 -9.89 -0.96 5.58
C GLY A 214 -10.83 -0.88 6.77
N ALA A 215 -11.57 -1.96 7.04
CA ALA A 215 -12.43 -2.02 8.22
C ALA A 215 -11.60 -2.21 9.50
N GLY A 216 -10.57 -3.06 9.47
CA GLY A 216 -9.75 -3.34 10.65
C GLY A 216 -9.00 -2.13 11.18
N LYS A 217 -8.58 -1.20 10.31
CA LYS A 217 -7.97 0.08 10.72
C LYS A 217 -8.92 0.95 11.54
N VAL A 218 -10.22 0.91 11.25
CA VAL A 218 -11.24 1.70 11.96
C VAL A 218 -11.73 0.98 13.21
N ILE A 219 -12.01 -0.32 13.11
CA ILE A 219 -12.61 -1.11 14.19
C ILE A 219 -11.57 -1.45 15.27
N PHE A 220 -10.44 -2.02 14.86
CA PHE A 220 -9.41 -2.53 15.76
C PHE A 220 -8.26 -1.54 15.99
N ARG A 221 -8.26 -0.41 15.27
CA ARG A 221 -7.21 0.61 15.34
C ARG A 221 -5.83 0.02 15.07
N TRP A 222 -5.74 -0.91 14.12
CA TRP A 222 -4.51 -1.64 13.85
C TRP A 222 -3.35 -0.70 13.50
N VAL A 223 -2.24 -0.88 14.20
CA VAL A 223 -0.95 -0.23 13.92
C VAL A 223 0.04 -1.34 13.56
N PRO A 224 0.81 -1.21 12.46
CA PRO A 224 1.82 -2.19 12.14
C PRO A 224 2.82 -2.36 13.28
N ARG A 225 3.33 -3.57 13.49
CA ARG A 225 4.31 -3.80 14.55
C ARG A 225 5.64 -3.16 14.17
N ILE A 226 6.31 -2.58 15.17
CA ILE A 226 7.70 -2.13 15.02
C ILE A 226 8.55 -3.33 14.63
N GLN A 227 9.19 -3.23 13.46
CA GLN A 227 10.04 -4.28 12.93
C GLN A 227 11.46 -4.18 13.49
N PRO A 228 12.18 -5.30 13.63
CA PRO A 228 13.57 -5.27 14.11
C PRO A 228 14.51 -4.38 13.29
N ASN A 229 14.28 -4.23 11.97
CA ASN A 229 15.03 -3.32 11.10
C ASN A 229 14.76 -1.82 11.37
N GLN A 230 13.63 -1.49 12.00
CA GLN A 230 13.32 -0.12 12.46
C GLN A 230 13.98 0.18 13.81
N LEU A 231 14.34 -0.85 14.59
CA LEU A 231 15.04 -0.71 15.87
C LEU A 231 16.55 -0.50 15.72
N SER A 232 17.15 -0.94 14.61
CA SER A 232 18.60 -0.93 14.41
C SER A 232 19.20 0.42 13.99
N GLY A 233 18.42 1.51 14.01
CA GLY A 233 18.97 2.84 13.76
C GLY A 233 19.48 3.01 12.33
N GLY A 234 18.57 2.97 11.38
CA GLY A 234 18.68 3.81 10.19
C GLY A 234 17.41 4.62 10.14
N PHE A 235 17.50 5.94 10.36
CA PHE A 235 16.56 6.88 9.73
C PHE A 235 16.75 6.70 8.22
N SER A 236 16.18 5.64 7.64
CA SER A 236 15.86 5.63 6.23
C SER A 236 14.62 6.50 6.15
N VAL A 237 14.88 7.77 5.89
CA VAL A 237 13.92 8.69 5.31
C VAL A 237 13.07 7.90 4.31
N VAL A 238 11.76 7.86 4.52
CA VAL A 238 10.75 7.48 3.52
C VAL A 238 10.70 8.63 2.51
N ILE A 239 11.82 8.88 1.83
CA ILE A 239 12.00 9.76 0.67
C ILE A 239 13.29 9.29 0.00
N GLY A 240 13.13 8.56 -1.11
CA GLY A 240 14.13 8.34 -2.15
C GLY A 240 15.61 8.33 -1.75
N GLU A 241 16.11 7.19 -1.29
CA GLU A 241 17.49 6.80 -1.60
C GLU A 241 17.46 5.60 -2.55
N THR A 242 17.86 5.88 -3.80
CA THR A 242 18.20 4.90 -4.83
C THR A 242 19.00 3.73 -4.26
N PRO A 243 18.67 2.47 -4.59
CA PRO A 243 19.44 1.33 -4.16
C PRO A 243 20.72 1.24 -4.99
N SER A 244 21.74 2.03 -4.62
CA SER A 244 23.12 1.73 -5.00
C SER A 244 23.84 1.23 -3.77
N ASN A 245 23.60 -0.04 -3.43
CA ASN A 245 24.56 -0.93 -2.77
C ASN A 245 24.00 -2.35 -2.78
N ILE A 246 23.96 -2.95 -3.97
CA ILE A 246 24.20 -4.38 -4.09
C ILE A 246 25.57 -4.61 -3.44
N LEU A 247 25.61 -5.48 -2.43
CA LEU A 247 26.81 -6.15 -1.97
C LEU A 247 27.47 -6.82 -3.18
N LYS A 248 28.38 -6.09 -3.83
CA LYS A 248 29.46 -6.70 -4.60
C LYS A 248 30.57 -6.96 -3.60
N GLU A 249 30.69 -8.22 -3.19
CA GLU A 249 32.02 -8.77 -2.97
C GLU A 249 32.84 -8.50 -4.24
N GLY A 250 33.96 -7.80 -4.07
CA GLY A 250 34.81 -7.38 -5.17
C GLY A 250 35.48 -6.05 -4.86
N SER A 251 36.50 -6.12 -4.02
CA SER A 251 37.73 -5.31 -4.11
C SER A 251 37.74 -4.27 -5.25
N ASN A 252 37.57 -2.99 -4.92
CA ASN A 252 38.55 -1.94 -5.18
C ASN A 252 37.96 -0.54 -4.99
N SER A 253 38.80 0.29 -4.38
CA SER A 253 38.59 1.69 -4.01
C SER A 253 38.00 2.56 -5.12
N TYR A 254 36.94 3.31 -4.81
CA TYR A 254 36.61 4.56 -5.50
C TYR A 254 36.40 5.67 -4.48
N CYS A 255 37.31 6.65 -4.50
CA CYS A 255 37.18 7.92 -3.78
C CYS A 255 35.97 8.69 -4.34
N SER A 256 34.92 8.85 -3.54
CA SER A 256 33.80 9.74 -3.83
C SER A 256 34.14 11.19 -3.45
N ASN A 257 34.88 11.88 -4.31
CA ASN A 257 35.03 13.33 -4.20
C ASN A 257 33.80 14.04 -4.78
N LYS A 258 32.82 14.39 -3.93
CA LYS A 258 31.96 15.56 -4.14
C LYS A 258 32.40 16.68 -3.20
N ARG A 259 33.46 17.39 -3.58
CA ARG A 259 33.64 18.81 -3.23
C ARG A 259 33.74 19.57 -4.53
N LYS A 260 32.81 20.51 -4.75
CA LYS A 260 32.94 21.52 -5.80
C LYS A 260 34.18 22.35 -5.48
N CYS A 261 35.29 22.07 -6.14
CA CYS A 261 36.37 23.04 -6.26
C CYS A 261 35.92 24.07 -7.30
N SER A 262 35.45 25.22 -6.82
CA SER A 262 35.38 26.43 -7.64
C SER A 262 36.81 26.91 -7.87
N ASN A 263 37.39 26.57 -9.02
CA ASN A 263 38.27 27.44 -9.79
C ASN A 263 38.66 26.79 -11.13
N SER A 264 38.78 27.65 -12.14
CA SER A 264 39.14 27.33 -13.52
C SER A 264 40.45 26.54 -13.62
N GLY A 265 40.41 25.39 -14.28
CA GLY A 265 41.60 24.62 -14.64
C GLY A 265 41.21 23.24 -15.17
N THR A 266 41.52 22.98 -16.44
CA THR A 266 41.32 21.69 -17.12
C THR A 266 42.09 20.57 -16.42
N ASN A 267 41.40 19.56 -15.88
CA ASN A 267 42.05 18.37 -15.35
C ASN A 267 41.62 17.12 -16.14
N THR A 268 42.59 16.55 -16.85
CA THR A 268 42.57 15.19 -17.39
C THR A 268 43.00 14.20 -16.31
N CYS A 269 42.21 13.16 -16.04
CA CYS A 269 42.60 12.05 -15.17
C CYS A 269 43.37 10.98 -15.97
N SER A 270 44.56 10.57 -15.52
CA SER A 270 45.29 9.41 -16.04
C SER A 270 45.01 8.16 -15.18
N ASN A 271 44.83 7.01 -15.85
CA ASN A 271 44.46 5.71 -15.28
C ASN A 271 45.58 5.03 -14.47
N SER A 272 46.00 5.63 -13.36
CA SER A 272 46.94 5.01 -12.42
C SER A 272 46.68 5.43 -10.97
N GLY A 273 45.54 5.00 -10.44
CA GLY A 273 45.40 4.36 -9.12
C GLY A 273 46.00 4.98 -7.83
N THR A 274 46.38 6.26 -7.76
CA THR A 274 46.76 6.88 -6.47
C THR A 274 46.27 8.33 -6.36
N CYS A 275 45.49 8.63 -5.30
CA CYS A 275 45.16 10.00 -4.90
C CYS A 275 46.01 10.37 -3.69
N SER A 276 46.90 11.37 -3.80
CA SER A 276 47.63 11.91 -2.65
C SER A 276 46.77 12.96 -1.94
N ASN A 277 46.55 12.79 -0.64
CA ASN A 277 45.87 13.77 0.19
C ASN A 277 46.87 14.84 0.64
N THR A 278 46.87 16.00 -0.02
CA THR A 278 47.38 17.25 0.56
C THR A 278 46.34 18.35 0.37
N CYS A 279 45.37 18.41 1.30
CA CYS A 279 44.56 19.60 1.51
C CYS A 279 45.02 20.26 2.80
N THR A 280 45.86 21.29 2.68
CA THR A 280 46.21 22.21 3.76
C THR A 280 44.99 23.05 4.09
N ASN A 281 44.34 22.78 5.23
CA ASN A 281 43.28 23.63 5.77
C ASN A 281 43.90 24.90 6.38
N ASN A 282 43.84 26.03 5.68
CA ASN A 282 43.97 27.35 6.29
C ASN A 282 42.56 27.97 6.40
N CYS A 283 41.95 27.88 7.58
CA CYS A 283 40.83 28.74 7.96
C CYS A 283 41.36 29.79 8.96
N PRO A 284 41.30 31.10 8.67
CA PRO A 284 41.53 32.10 9.71
C PRO A 284 40.32 32.13 10.65
N ILE A 285 40.61 32.07 11.95
CA ILE A 285 39.66 32.30 13.04
C ILE A 285 39.33 33.80 13.03
N ILE A 286 38.07 34.14 12.76
CA ILE A 286 37.55 35.49 13.00
C ILE A 286 37.26 35.60 14.49
N LYS A 287 37.98 36.49 15.19
CA LYS A 287 37.61 36.98 16.52
C LYS A 287 37.11 38.41 16.36
N ASP A 288 35.93 38.66 16.93
CA ASP A 288 35.23 39.91 17.21
C ASP A 288 35.57 41.17 16.37
#